data_AF-A0A2V9XZZ8-F1
#
_entry.id   AF-A0A2V9XZZ8-F1
#
_cell.length_a   1.000
_cell.length_b   1.000
_cell.length_c   1.000
_cell.angle_alpha   90.00
_cell.angle_beta   90.00
_cell.angle_gamma   90.00
#
_symmetry.space_group_name_H-M   'P 1'
#
loop_
_entity.id
_entity.type
_entity.pdbx_description
1 polymer ?
#
loop_
_entity_poly.entity_id
_entity_poly.type
_entity_poly.pdbx_seq_one_letter_code
_entity_poly.pdbx_strand_id
1 'polypeptide(L)'
;MAGQMWVVGFVFLLCVANGLGQNPLAGDPKAAKAGEYEFRINCALCHGLGAHGGGRGPDVTRAQKRHAHSDSDMFQIISNGIPGTAMPANGTNGQGVGMTDEEI
;
A
#
# COMPACT_ATOMS: atom_id res chain seq x y z
N MET A 1 11.18 -39.29 38.43
CA MET A 1 12.02 -38.49 37.51
C MET A 1 11.67 -38.92 36.08
N ALA A 2 11.39 -37.95 35.20
CA ALA A 2 11.09 -38.08 33.75
C ALA A 2 9.77 -38.80 33.39
N GLY A 3 8.94 -38.34 32.45
CA GLY A 3 9.08 -37.21 31.53
C GLY A 3 7.78 -36.96 30.76
N GLN A 4 7.51 -35.69 30.56
CA GLN A 4 6.44 -35.05 29.80
C GLN A 4 6.31 -35.61 28.36
N MET A 5 5.18 -36.24 28.01
CA MET A 5 4.88 -36.67 26.63
C MET A 5 3.67 -35.96 25.98
N TRP A 6 3.36 -34.73 26.41
CA TRP A 6 2.18 -33.98 25.92
C TRP A 6 2.53 -32.66 25.21
N VAL A 7 3.65 -32.59 24.48
CA VAL A 7 4.02 -31.35 23.76
C VAL A 7 4.41 -31.62 22.30
N VAL A 8 3.69 -32.50 21.62
CA VAL A 8 3.85 -32.70 20.16
C VAL A 8 2.48 -32.64 19.49
N GLY A 9 1.83 -31.48 19.58
CA GLY A 9 0.50 -31.29 18.97
C GLY A 9 0.09 -29.85 18.70
N PHE A 10 0.98 -28.87 18.84
CA PHE A 10 0.62 -27.44 18.78
C PHE A 10 1.52 -26.60 17.86
N VAL A 11 2.27 -27.19 16.92
CA VAL A 11 3.26 -26.45 16.10
C VAL A 11 2.82 -26.27 14.63
N PHE A 12 1.56 -26.52 14.27
CA PHE A 12 1.09 -26.23 12.90
C PHE A 12 -0.19 -25.41 12.87
N LEU A 13 -0.21 -24.34 13.67
CA LEU A 13 -1.08 -23.19 13.41
C LEU A 13 -0.21 -21.95 13.21
N LEU A 14 0.70 -22.03 12.23
CA LEU A 14 1.33 -20.82 11.70
C LEU A 14 0.23 -20.01 11.01
N CYS A 15 -0.20 -18.98 11.73
CA CYS A 15 -1.10 -17.91 11.34
C CYS A 15 -0.94 -17.51 9.86
N VAL A 16 -1.74 -18.09 8.96
CA VAL A 16 -2.06 -17.43 7.68
C VAL A 16 -3.14 -16.39 7.97
N ALA A 17 -2.78 -15.40 8.77
CA ALA A 17 -3.54 -14.16 8.89
C ALA A 17 -2.96 -13.20 7.87
N ASN A 18 -3.27 -13.40 6.59
CA ASN A 18 -3.17 -12.30 5.65
C ASN A 18 -4.24 -11.30 6.08
N GLY A 19 -3.81 -10.24 6.77
CA GLY A 19 -4.71 -9.27 7.38
C GLY A 19 -5.58 -8.63 6.31
N LEU A 20 -6.88 -8.50 6.61
CA LEU A 20 -7.81 -7.66 5.87
C LEU A 20 -7.21 -6.24 5.84
N GLY A 21 -6.58 -5.86 4.73
CA GLY A 21 -5.94 -4.54 4.58
C GLY A 21 -4.43 -4.54 4.33
N GLN A 22 -3.82 -5.69 4.00
CA GLN A 22 -2.46 -5.75 3.44
C GLN A 22 -2.49 -5.91 1.92
N ASN A 23 -1.53 -5.30 1.24
CA ASN A 23 -1.35 -5.44 -0.21
C ASN A 23 -0.96 -6.90 -0.56
N PRO A 24 -1.72 -7.61 -1.42
CA PRO A 24 -1.38 -8.99 -1.81
C PRO A 24 -0.06 -9.12 -2.59
N LEU A 25 0.44 -8.04 -3.16
CA LEU A 25 1.72 -7.95 -3.85
C LEU A 25 2.87 -7.47 -2.94
N ALA A 26 2.60 -7.26 -1.64
CA ALA A 26 3.62 -6.84 -0.69
C ALA A 26 4.79 -7.83 -0.66
N GLY A 27 6.00 -7.30 -0.86
CA GLY A 27 7.23 -8.09 -0.86
C GLY A 27 7.63 -8.70 -2.21
N ASP A 28 6.82 -8.58 -3.26
CA ASP A 28 7.24 -8.98 -4.61
C ASP A 28 8.15 -7.90 -5.25
N PRO A 29 9.42 -8.21 -5.55
CA PRO A 29 10.33 -7.24 -6.16
C PRO A 29 9.92 -6.81 -7.58
N LYS A 30 9.21 -7.65 -8.33
CA LYS A 30 8.69 -7.27 -9.67
C LYS A 30 7.56 -6.27 -9.54
N ALA A 31 6.63 -6.51 -8.62
CA ALA A 31 5.55 -5.57 -8.30
C ALA A 31 6.13 -4.24 -7.78
N ALA A 32 7.13 -4.27 -6.90
CA ALA A 32 7.82 -3.07 -6.44
C ALA A 32 8.46 -2.29 -7.60
N LYS A 33 9.05 -2.97 -8.59
CA LYS A 33 9.65 -2.31 -9.76
C LYS A 33 8.60 -1.68 -10.68
N ALA A 34 7.46 -2.36 -10.88
CA ALA A 34 6.33 -1.80 -11.62
C ALA A 34 5.74 -0.57 -10.89
N GLY A 35 5.52 -0.67 -9.58
CA GLY A 35 5.06 0.45 -8.76
C GLY A 35 6.01 1.65 -8.75
N GLU A 36 7.32 1.44 -8.85
CA GLU A 36 8.29 2.53 -9.04
C GLU A 36 8.04 3.30 -10.36
N TYR A 37 7.75 2.57 -11.44
CA TYR A 37 7.44 3.18 -12.74
C TYR A 37 6.14 3.97 -12.68
N GLU A 38 5.07 3.38 -12.12
CA GLU A 38 3.79 4.04 -11.95
C GLU A 38 3.89 5.29 -11.07
N PHE A 39 4.62 5.20 -9.95
CA PHE A 39 4.84 6.35 -9.07
C PHE A 39 5.49 7.52 -9.81
N ARG A 40 6.48 7.24 -10.66
CA ARG A 40 7.21 8.28 -11.41
C ARG A 40 6.32 9.01 -12.42
N ILE A 41 5.36 8.32 -13.02
CA ILE A 41 4.49 8.90 -14.06
C ILE A 41 3.29 9.60 -13.43
N ASN A 42 2.68 8.98 -12.42
CA ASN A 42 1.39 9.42 -11.90
C ASN A 42 1.49 10.26 -10.62
N CYS A 43 2.53 10.04 -9.79
CA CYS A 43 2.58 10.58 -8.42
C CYS A 43 3.69 11.61 -8.20
N ALA A 44 4.84 11.41 -8.85
CA ALA A 44 6.06 12.17 -8.59
C ALA A 44 5.95 13.67 -8.94
N LEU A 45 5.03 14.05 -9.84
CA LEU A 45 4.75 15.46 -10.14
C LEU A 45 4.35 16.27 -8.89
N CYS A 46 3.68 15.61 -7.93
CA CYS A 46 3.22 16.23 -6.70
C CYS A 46 4.06 15.81 -5.48
N HIS A 47 4.41 14.54 -5.39
CA HIS A 47 5.12 13.96 -4.24
C HIS A 47 6.65 13.92 -4.40
N GLY A 48 7.18 14.41 -5.52
CA GLY A 48 8.62 14.42 -5.82
C GLY A 48 9.15 13.08 -6.30
N LEU A 49 10.25 13.08 -7.07
CA LEU A 49 10.86 11.85 -7.61
C LEU A 49 11.32 10.86 -6.54
N GLY A 50 11.74 11.36 -5.38
CA GLY A 50 12.13 10.55 -4.23
C GLY A 50 10.99 10.32 -3.22
N ALA A 51 9.75 10.68 -3.56
CA ALA A 51 8.57 10.57 -2.68
C ALA A 51 8.61 11.42 -1.39
N HIS A 52 9.64 12.25 -1.20
CA HIS A 52 9.83 13.11 -0.03
C HIS A 52 8.98 14.41 -0.04
N GLY A 53 8.10 14.59 -1.02
CA GLY A 53 7.26 15.79 -1.14
C GLY A 53 8.01 17.00 -1.70
N GLY A 54 7.55 18.21 -1.36
CA GLY A 54 8.33 19.44 -1.59
C GLY A 54 7.54 20.68 -2.06
N GLY A 55 6.24 20.58 -2.34
CA GLY A 55 5.44 21.79 -2.62
C GLY A 55 3.99 21.57 -3.05
N ARG A 56 3.69 20.51 -3.80
CA ARG A 56 2.32 20.18 -4.24
C ARG A 56 1.68 19.05 -3.44
N GLY A 57 2.48 18.08 -3.02
CA GLY A 57 2.07 16.96 -2.17
C GLY A 57 3.03 16.74 -0.98
N PRO A 58 2.55 16.04 0.07
CA PRO A 58 3.37 15.68 1.23
C PRO A 58 4.39 14.58 0.92
N ASP A 59 5.31 14.37 1.85
CA ASP A 59 6.18 13.18 1.91
C ASP A 59 5.36 11.91 2.16
N VAL A 60 5.47 10.92 1.28
CA VAL A 60 4.78 9.62 1.38
C VAL A 60 5.71 8.46 1.77
N THR A 61 6.99 8.74 2.02
CA THR A 61 7.96 7.76 2.55
C THR A 61 7.83 7.56 4.07
N ARG A 62 7.14 8.47 4.77
CA ARG A 62 7.00 8.41 6.22
C ARG A 62 6.14 7.22 6.65
N ALA A 63 6.52 6.58 7.77
CA ALA A 63 5.76 5.46 8.32
C ALA A 63 4.30 5.85 8.61
N GLN A 64 4.08 7.00 9.24
CA GLN A 64 2.76 7.53 9.56
C GLN A 64 2.27 8.50 8.48
N LYS A 65 1.10 8.20 7.91
CA LYS A 65 0.40 9.06 6.96
C LYS A 65 -0.81 9.68 7.64
N ARG A 66 -1.21 10.87 7.18
CA ARG A 66 -2.39 11.57 7.73
C ARG A 66 -3.72 10.92 7.38
N HIS A 67 -3.79 10.21 6.25
CA HIS A 67 -5.03 9.70 5.69
C HIS A 67 -5.07 8.17 5.54
N ALA A 68 -3.91 7.50 5.45
CA ALA A 68 -3.83 6.05 5.27
C ALA A 68 -3.24 5.38 6.52
N HIS A 69 -3.95 4.39 7.07
CA HIS A 69 -3.50 3.60 8.22
C HIS A 69 -3.24 2.12 7.88
N SER A 70 -3.66 1.69 6.69
CA SER A 70 -3.48 0.35 6.13
C SER A 70 -3.22 0.42 4.62
N ASP A 71 -2.83 -0.70 4.00
CA ASP A 71 -2.65 -0.76 2.55
C ASP A 71 -4.01 -0.66 1.84
N SER A 72 -5.09 -1.18 2.45
CA SER A 72 -6.44 -0.96 1.92
C SER A 72 -6.84 0.51 1.94
N ASP A 73 -6.49 1.28 2.98
CA ASP A 73 -6.76 2.72 2.99
C ASP A 73 -5.95 3.42 1.90
N MET A 74 -4.69 3.02 1.72
CA MET A 74 -3.83 3.55 0.67
C MET A 74 -4.44 3.32 -0.70
N PHE A 75 -4.87 2.08 -0.98
CA PHE A 75 -5.56 1.72 -2.22
C PHE A 75 -6.80 2.59 -2.42
N GLN A 76 -7.67 2.72 -1.41
CA GLN A 76 -8.89 3.53 -1.53
C GLN A 76 -8.60 5.02 -1.76
N ILE A 77 -7.55 5.55 -1.13
CA ILE A 77 -7.13 6.95 -1.30
C ILE A 77 -6.55 7.19 -2.70
N ILE A 78 -5.77 6.26 -3.24
CA ILE A 78 -5.22 6.41 -4.60
C ILE A 78 -6.36 6.24 -5.62
N SER A 79 -7.23 5.23 -5.44
CA SER A 79 -8.34 4.98 -6.36
C SER A 79 -9.34 6.13 -6.42
N ASN A 80 -9.68 6.74 -5.28
CA ASN A 80 -10.75 7.73 -5.18
C ASN A 80 -10.28 9.17 -4.96
N GLY A 81 -8.99 9.37 -4.69
CA GLY A 81 -8.45 10.66 -4.26
C GLY A 81 -8.86 11.04 -2.84
N ILE A 82 -8.53 12.27 -2.43
CA ILE A 82 -8.90 12.80 -1.11
C ILE A 82 -9.82 14.00 -1.29
N PRO A 83 -11.13 13.88 -0.97
CA PRO A 83 -12.08 14.98 -1.06
C PRO A 83 -11.62 16.22 -0.29
N GLY A 84 -11.79 17.39 -0.90
CA GLY A 84 -11.36 18.66 -0.30
C GLY A 84 -9.86 18.93 -0.37
N THR A 85 -9.10 18.13 -1.13
CA THR A 85 -7.67 18.38 -1.40
C THR A 85 -7.39 18.43 -2.90
N ALA A 86 -6.14 18.75 -3.25
CA ALA A 86 -5.67 18.69 -4.64
C ALA A 86 -5.26 17.26 -5.09
N MET A 87 -5.33 16.25 -4.21
CA MET A 87 -5.00 14.87 -4.57
C MET A 87 -6.16 14.26 -5.38
N PRO A 88 -5.98 14.02 -6.69
CA PRO A 88 -7.03 13.50 -7.55
C PRO A 88 -7.25 12.00 -7.29
N ALA A 89 -8.33 11.47 -7.85
CA ALA A 89 -8.46 10.03 -8.03
C ALA A 89 -7.49 9.56 -9.13
N ASN A 90 -7.00 8.33 -9.01
CA ASN A 90 -6.15 7.70 -10.02
C ASN A 90 -6.77 6.43 -10.62
N GLY A 91 -7.79 5.85 -9.98
CA GLY A 91 -8.44 4.62 -10.44
C GLY A 91 -9.30 4.78 -11.69
N THR A 92 -9.75 3.65 -12.23
CA THR A 92 -10.63 3.55 -13.41
C THR A 92 -12.10 3.91 -13.15
N ASN A 93 -12.47 4.34 -11.95
CA ASN A 93 -13.85 4.68 -11.53
C ASN A 93 -14.45 5.93 -12.21
N GLY A 94 -13.86 6.41 -13.31
CA GLY A 94 -14.31 7.58 -14.07
C GLY A 94 -13.97 8.92 -13.43
N GLN A 95 -13.28 8.94 -12.29
CA GLN A 95 -12.86 10.16 -11.61
C GLN A 95 -11.34 10.39 -11.69
N GLY A 96 -10.57 9.40 -12.14
CA GLY A 96 -9.11 9.42 -12.12
C GLY A 96 -8.39 9.24 -13.45
N VAL A 97 -7.07 9.13 -13.39
CA VAL A 97 -6.19 9.00 -14.57
C VAL A 97 -6.26 7.63 -15.25
N GLY A 98 -7.04 6.69 -14.70
CA GLY A 98 -7.37 5.42 -15.36
C GLY A 98 -6.41 4.27 -15.07
N MET A 99 -5.73 4.28 -13.92
CA MET A 99 -4.90 3.14 -13.47
C MET A 99 -5.79 1.95 -13.11
N THR A 100 -5.36 0.73 -13.47
CA THR A 100 -6.03 -0.51 -13.05
C THR A 100 -5.81 -0.79 -11.57
N ASP A 101 -6.63 -1.67 -10.99
CA ASP A 101 -6.52 -2.04 -9.58
C ASP A 101 -5.17 -2.71 -9.26
N GLU A 102 -4.53 -3.36 -10.24
CA GLU A 102 -3.20 -3.96 -10.09
C GLU A 102 -2.06 -2.94 -10.16
N GLU A 103 -2.29 -1.80 -10.79
CA GLU A 103 -1.31 -0.71 -10.92
C GLU A 103 -1.29 0.20 -9.68
N ILE A 104 -2.32 0.12 -8.84
CA ILE A 104 -2.50 0.88 -7.59
C ILE A 104 -1.95 0.09 -6.39
#